data_AF-A0A109RNN1-F1
#
_entry.id   AF-A0A109RNN1-F1
#
_cell.length_a   1.000
_cell.length_b   1.000
_cell.length_c   1.000
_cell.angle_alpha   90.00
_cell.angle_beta   90.00
_cell.angle_gamma   90.00
#
_symmetry.space_group_name_H-M   'P 1'
#
loop_
_entity.id
_entity.type
_entity.pdbx_description
1 polymer ?
#
loop_
_entity_poly.entity_id
_entity_poly.type
_entity_poly.pdbx_seq_one_letter_code
_entity_poly.pdbx_strand_id
1 'polypeptide(L)'
;MKLTKEQITYIDDYLKHHKVKYWDIRIELLDHIVSTIEEKMEQGISFDDAMIEVHKSFGNSMKMLWNTGVEYSIFANGLGFKNLVQTKKKQMNKKYRNLYFKEIFNFLKSFRNSTILGIIFYLNYLLFQNVEYVRFKRINIIVFLIPIIFFVIYSIRNFTIKNKSIHLEYALFYYTFSFSILNMFLQISNPDGLFNVSKEFQIIVVAIIAPLNLVFSYCGLKLYKRTYEKYSKIFKQLQSL
;
A
#
# COMPACT_ATOMS: atom_id res chain seq x y z
N MET A 1 -11.41 32.18 -14.68
CA MET A 1 -12.44 32.46 -13.66
C MET A 1 -12.18 31.52 -12.50
N LYS A 2 -12.48 31.88 -11.24
CA LYS A 2 -12.25 30.98 -10.09
C LYS A 2 -13.53 30.32 -9.62
N LEU A 3 -13.45 29.03 -9.28
CA LEU A 3 -14.58 28.29 -8.71
C LEU A 3 -14.89 28.73 -7.27
N THR A 4 -16.18 28.71 -6.93
CA THR A 4 -16.66 28.94 -5.57
C THR A 4 -16.37 27.74 -4.66
N LYS A 5 -16.40 27.96 -3.35
CA LYS A 5 -16.19 26.87 -2.37
C LYS A 5 -17.27 25.79 -2.48
N GLU A 6 -18.49 26.19 -2.80
CA GLU A 6 -19.63 25.31 -3.00
C GLU A 6 -19.40 24.40 -4.21
N GLN A 7 -18.91 24.95 -5.32
CA GLN A 7 -18.56 24.18 -6.53
C GLN A 7 -17.40 23.21 -6.28
N ILE A 8 -16.38 23.62 -5.53
CA ILE A 8 -15.26 22.73 -5.16
C ILE A 8 -15.75 21.59 -4.26
N THR A 9 -16.62 21.90 -3.29
CA THR A 9 -17.22 20.89 -2.40
C THR A 9 -18.07 19.90 -3.19
N TYR A 10 -18.85 20.40 -4.16
CA TYR A 10 -19.61 19.56 -5.08
C TYR A 10 -18.70 18.59 -5.86
N ILE A 11 -17.55 19.06 -6.38
CA ILE A 11 -16.60 18.20 -7.09
C ILE A 11 -15.99 17.14 -6.17
N ASP A 12 -15.63 17.48 -4.92
CA ASP A 12 -15.09 16.49 -3.96
C ASP A 12 -16.15 15.43 -3.61
N ASP A 13 -17.40 15.84 -3.37
CA ASP A 13 -18.51 14.90 -3.09
C ASP A 13 -18.84 14.02 -4.31
N TYR A 14 -18.74 14.58 -5.50
CA TYR A 14 -18.82 13.85 -6.75
C TYR A 14 -17.74 12.76 -6.86
N LEU A 15 -16.48 13.07 -6.54
CA LEU A 15 -15.40 12.08 -6.52
C LEU A 15 -15.62 10.99 -5.45
N LYS A 16 -16.15 11.36 -4.27
CA LYS A 16 -16.53 10.41 -3.22
C LYS A 16 -17.63 9.46 -3.70
N HIS A 17 -18.65 9.99 -4.40
CA HIS A 17 -19.74 9.19 -4.97
C HIS A 17 -19.21 8.11 -5.92
N HIS A 18 -18.22 8.45 -6.75
CA HIS A 18 -17.54 7.51 -7.65
C HIS A 18 -16.48 6.62 -6.97
N LYS A 19 -16.50 6.53 -5.64
CA LYS A 19 -15.65 5.62 -4.83
C LYS A 19 -14.15 5.89 -4.95
N VAL A 20 -13.75 7.14 -5.22
CA VAL A 20 -12.35 7.56 -5.10
C VAL A 20 -11.99 7.67 -3.61
N LYS A 21 -11.69 6.52 -2.99
CA LYS A 21 -11.56 6.42 -1.52
C LYS A 21 -10.29 7.05 -0.94
N TYR A 22 -9.23 7.18 -1.74
CA TYR A 22 -7.92 7.64 -1.27
C TYR A 22 -7.83 9.15 -1.31
N TRP A 23 -7.57 9.80 -0.17
CA TRP A 23 -7.56 11.27 -0.11
C TRP A 23 -6.47 11.88 -0.98
N ASP A 24 -5.31 11.22 -1.06
CA ASP A 24 -4.15 11.67 -1.83
C ASP A 24 -4.38 11.55 -3.35
N ILE A 25 -5.22 10.60 -3.79
CA ILE A 25 -5.70 10.56 -5.18
C ILE A 25 -6.81 11.59 -5.40
N ARG A 26 -7.75 11.74 -4.44
CA ARG A 26 -8.84 12.71 -4.59
C ARG A 26 -8.33 14.13 -4.75
N ILE A 27 -7.34 14.54 -3.97
CA ILE A 27 -6.79 15.90 -4.06
C ILE A 27 -6.14 16.13 -5.43
N GLU A 28 -5.39 15.15 -5.96
CA GLU A 28 -4.82 15.25 -7.31
C GLU A 28 -5.91 15.38 -8.38
N LEU A 29 -6.99 14.60 -8.26
CA LEU A 29 -8.13 14.69 -9.19
C LEU A 29 -8.92 15.98 -9.01
N LEU A 30 -9.12 16.43 -7.78
CA LEU A 30 -9.83 17.67 -7.47
C LEU A 30 -9.11 18.87 -8.08
N ASP A 31 -7.79 18.96 -7.89
CA ASP A 31 -6.94 19.99 -8.48
C ASP A 31 -7.06 19.99 -10.01
N HIS A 32 -6.89 18.82 -10.64
CA HIS A 32 -7.02 18.69 -12.09
C HIS A 32 -8.42 19.09 -12.61
N ILE A 33 -9.48 18.62 -11.95
CA ILE A 33 -10.87 18.91 -12.36
C ILE A 33 -11.16 20.41 -12.19
N VAL A 34 -10.76 21.00 -11.06
CA VAL A 34 -10.93 22.44 -10.79
C VAL A 34 -10.24 23.26 -11.87
N SER A 35 -8.96 23.01 -12.15
CA SER A 35 -8.23 23.75 -13.19
C SER A 35 -8.87 23.61 -14.56
N THR A 36 -9.26 22.39 -14.97
CA THR A 36 -9.89 22.17 -16.28
C THR A 36 -11.27 22.84 -16.39
N ILE A 37 -12.06 22.87 -15.31
CA ILE A 37 -13.34 23.58 -15.31
C ILE A 37 -13.11 25.08 -15.39
N GLU A 38 -12.18 25.63 -14.61
CA GLU A 38 -11.85 27.06 -14.64
C GLU A 38 -11.42 27.53 -16.04
N GLU A 39 -10.57 26.75 -16.72
CA GLU A 39 -10.17 26.99 -18.11
C GLU A 39 -11.35 26.96 -19.09
N LYS A 40 -12.27 26.01 -18.94
CA LYS A 40 -13.48 25.91 -19.77
C LYS A 40 -14.46 27.06 -19.53
N MET A 41 -14.60 27.49 -18.28
CA MET A 41 -15.46 28.63 -17.94
C MET A 41 -14.90 29.95 -18.48
N GLU A 42 -13.58 30.09 -18.60
CA GLU A 42 -12.96 31.23 -19.30
C GLU A 42 -13.29 31.26 -20.79
N GLN A 43 -13.56 30.11 -21.39
CA GLN A 43 -14.01 29.98 -22.78
C GLN A 43 -15.52 30.18 -22.94
N GLY A 44 -16.24 30.52 -21.86
CA GLY A 44 -17.68 30.78 -21.86
C GLY A 44 -18.56 29.54 -21.66
N ILE A 45 -17.99 28.38 -21.32
CA ILE A 45 -18.74 27.15 -21.03
C ILE A 45 -19.36 27.24 -19.63
N SER A 46 -20.60 26.79 -19.48
CA SER A 46 -21.25 26.73 -18.17
C SER A 46 -20.56 25.73 -17.23
N PHE A 47 -20.71 25.89 -15.92
CA PHE A 47 -20.13 24.95 -14.95
C PHE A 47 -20.62 23.51 -15.18
N ASP A 48 -21.92 23.34 -15.44
CA ASP A 48 -22.53 22.02 -15.62
C ASP A 48 -22.04 21.35 -16.90
N ASP A 49 -21.94 22.10 -18.00
CA ASP A 49 -21.41 21.58 -19.27
C ASP A 49 -19.92 21.24 -19.14
N ALA A 50 -19.14 22.09 -18.48
CA ALA A 50 -17.73 21.82 -18.19
C ALA A 50 -17.56 20.54 -17.36
N MET A 51 -18.44 20.32 -16.38
CA MET A 51 -18.43 19.12 -15.55
C MET A 51 -18.76 17.85 -16.35
N ILE A 52 -19.71 17.93 -17.28
CA ILE A 52 -20.05 16.83 -18.20
C ILE A 52 -18.87 16.50 -19.12
N GLU A 53 -18.23 17.53 -19.68
CA GLU A 53 -17.06 17.32 -20.55
C GLU A 53 -15.89 16.69 -19.79
N VAL A 54 -15.59 17.17 -18.59
CA VAL A 54 -14.55 16.58 -17.73
C VAL A 54 -14.91 15.15 -17.34
N HIS A 55 -16.17 14.88 -16.99
CA HIS A 55 -16.61 13.51 -16.71
C HIS A 55 -16.34 12.56 -17.88
N LYS A 56 -16.68 12.98 -19.10
CA LYS A 56 -16.46 12.22 -20.33
C LYS A 56 -14.98 12.06 -20.66
N SER A 57 -14.15 13.07 -20.39
CA SER A 57 -12.70 13.04 -20.67
C SER A 57 -11.95 11.96 -19.86
N PHE A 58 -12.46 11.62 -18.67
CA PHE A 58 -11.96 10.47 -17.89
C PHE A 58 -12.39 9.10 -18.45
N GLY A 59 -13.14 9.05 -19.55
CA GLY A 59 -13.67 7.82 -20.15
C GLY A 59 -14.91 7.29 -19.43
N ASN A 60 -15.64 8.16 -18.72
CA ASN A 60 -16.97 7.83 -18.22
C ASN A 60 -18.04 8.15 -19.26
N SER A 61 -19.22 7.54 -19.14
CA SER A 61 -20.39 7.88 -19.95
C SER A 61 -21.52 8.41 -19.07
N MET A 62 -22.39 9.25 -19.60
CA MET A 62 -23.58 9.67 -18.86
C MET A 62 -24.54 8.48 -18.67
N LYS A 63 -25.43 8.57 -17.68
CA LYS A 63 -26.57 7.65 -17.58
C LYS A 63 -27.52 7.92 -18.74
N MET A 64 -27.86 6.88 -19.48
CA MET A 64 -28.88 6.93 -20.51
C MET A 64 -30.24 6.55 -19.91
N LEU A 65 -31.30 7.29 -20.23
CA LEU A 65 -32.66 6.79 -20.02
C LEU A 65 -32.85 5.56 -20.92
N TRP A 66 -33.46 4.52 -20.37
CA TRP A 66 -33.68 3.28 -21.09
C TRP A 66 -34.50 3.53 -22.36
N ASN A 67 -34.00 3.04 -23.50
CA ASN A 67 -34.61 3.14 -24.83
C ASN A 67 -34.93 4.55 -25.37
N THR A 68 -34.38 5.63 -24.80
CA THR A 68 -34.58 6.99 -25.34
C THR A 68 -33.33 7.62 -25.94
N GLY A 69 -32.14 7.12 -25.61
CA GLY A 69 -30.88 7.76 -25.99
C GLY A 69 -30.56 9.05 -25.19
N VAL A 70 -31.42 9.44 -24.25
CA VAL A 70 -31.26 10.69 -23.49
C VAL A 70 -30.28 10.48 -22.33
N GLU A 71 -29.16 11.20 -22.36
CA GLU A 71 -28.17 11.28 -21.29
C GLU A 71 -28.62 12.28 -20.20
N TYR A 72 -28.61 11.90 -18.92
CA TYR A 72 -29.16 12.78 -17.85
C TYR A 72 -28.37 12.86 -16.55
N SER A 73 -27.34 12.02 -16.32
CA SER A 73 -26.59 12.09 -15.06
C SER A 73 -25.14 11.64 -15.17
N ILE A 74 -24.23 12.46 -14.65
CA ILE A 74 -22.79 12.16 -14.48
C ILE A 74 -22.53 11.17 -13.33
N PHE A 75 -23.48 10.95 -12.41
CA PHE A 75 -23.26 10.17 -11.19
C PHE A 75 -23.35 8.65 -11.39
N ALA A 76 -23.90 8.20 -12.52
CA ALA A 76 -24.22 6.79 -12.70
C ALA A 76 -23.04 5.91 -13.11
N ASN A 77 -22.10 6.44 -13.90
CA ASN A 77 -20.97 5.69 -14.42
C ASN A 77 -19.66 6.26 -13.89
N GLY A 78 -18.90 5.48 -13.13
CA GLY A 78 -17.56 5.84 -12.65
C GLY A 78 -16.45 4.95 -13.19
N LEU A 79 -16.63 4.29 -14.34
CA LEU A 79 -15.67 3.33 -14.89
C LEU A 79 -14.31 3.98 -15.19
N GLY A 80 -14.30 5.20 -15.72
CA GLY A 80 -13.11 6.01 -15.93
C GLY A 80 -12.32 6.25 -14.65
N PHE A 81 -13.00 6.72 -13.60
CA PHE A 81 -12.37 6.90 -12.28
C PHE A 81 -11.88 5.59 -11.68
N LYS A 82 -12.64 4.50 -11.84
CA LYS A 82 -12.22 3.17 -11.40
C LYS A 82 -10.92 2.74 -12.11
N ASN A 83 -10.84 2.93 -13.42
CA ASN A 83 -9.65 2.61 -14.21
C ASN A 83 -8.45 3.48 -13.79
N LEU A 84 -8.66 4.78 -13.58
CA LEU A 84 -7.63 5.70 -13.09
C LEU A 84 -7.10 5.27 -11.73
N VAL A 85 -7.99 4.97 -10.77
CA VAL A 85 -7.61 4.46 -9.45
C VAL A 85 -6.83 3.14 -9.57
N GLN A 86 -7.23 2.23 -10.45
CA GLN A 86 -6.49 0.98 -10.70
C GLN A 86 -5.09 1.24 -11.28
N THR A 87 -4.97 2.17 -12.22
CA THR A 87 -3.67 2.59 -12.78
C THR A 87 -2.78 3.18 -11.71
N LYS A 88 -3.31 4.09 -10.88
CA LYS A 88 -2.58 4.66 -9.73
C LYS A 88 -2.14 3.57 -8.74
N LYS A 89 -2.98 2.57 -8.46
CA LYS A 89 -2.61 1.40 -7.63
C LYS A 89 -1.45 0.60 -8.23
N LYS A 90 -1.48 0.32 -9.54
CA LYS A 90 -0.38 -0.39 -10.24
C LYS A 90 0.93 0.40 -10.16
N GLN A 91 0.87 1.71 -10.43
CA GLN A 91 2.02 2.61 -10.31
C GLN A 91 2.55 2.64 -8.87
N MET A 92 1.66 2.72 -7.89
CA MET A 92 2.03 2.76 -6.47
C MET A 92 2.69 1.45 -6.03
N ASN A 93 2.15 0.32 -6.45
CA ASN A 93 2.76 -0.98 -6.19
C ASN A 93 4.20 -1.05 -6.73
N LYS A 94 4.40 -0.66 -8.01
CA LYS A 94 5.73 -0.63 -8.63
C LYS A 94 6.69 0.27 -7.84
N LYS A 95 6.24 1.46 -7.45
CA LYS A 95 7.03 2.42 -6.66
C LYS A 95 7.46 1.82 -5.32
N TYR A 96 6.53 1.32 -4.52
CA TYR A 96 6.84 0.80 -3.19
C TYR A 96 7.63 -0.50 -3.23
N ARG A 97 7.41 -1.36 -4.23
CA ARG A 97 8.26 -2.53 -4.47
C ARG A 97 9.71 -2.12 -4.64
N ASN A 98 9.96 -1.16 -5.53
CA ASN A 98 11.31 -0.68 -5.81
C ASN A 98 11.95 -0.03 -4.59
N LEU A 99 11.18 0.78 -3.84
CA LEU A 99 11.67 1.38 -2.58
C LEU A 99 12.00 0.32 -1.53
N TYR A 100 11.15 -0.68 -1.37
CA TYR A 100 11.34 -1.78 -0.41
C TYR A 100 12.61 -2.58 -0.71
N PHE A 101 12.77 -3.04 -1.95
CA PHE A 101 13.98 -3.76 -2.35
C PHE A 101 15.22 -2.87 -2.29
N LYS A 102 15.11 -1.58 -2.63
CA LYS A 102 16.21 -0.64 -2.45
C LYS A 102 16.65 -0.52 -0.98
N GLU A 103 15.72 -0.49 -0.02
CA GLU A 103 16.08 -0.50 1.41
C GLU A 103 16.77 -1.82 1.81
N ILE A 104 16.34 -2.97 1.28
CA ILE A 104 17.00 -4.27 1.52
C ILE A 104 18.42 -4.27 0.95
N PHE A 105 18.61 -3.85 -0.31
CA PHE A 105 19.93 -3.79 -0.93
C PHE A 105 20.84 -2.82 -0.19
N ASN A 106 20.33 -1.65 0.21
CA ASN A 106 21.09 -0.70 1.02
C ASN A 106 21.47 -1.27 2.39
N PHE A 107 20.57 -2.05 3.00
CA PHE A 107 20.86 -2.74 4.26
C PHE A 107 22.03 -3.70 4.08
N LEU A 108 21.98 -4.59 3.08
CA LEU A 108 23.02 -5.60 2.81
C LEU A 108 24.34 -5.01 2.29
N LYS A 109 24.31 -3.81 1.68
CA LYS A 109 25.54 -3.12 1.23
C LYS A 109 26.33 -2.54 2.40
N SER A 110 25.68 -2.24 3.52
CA SER A 110 26.36 -1.67 4.69
C SER A 110 27.12 -2.76 5.43
N PHE A 111 28.45 -2.62 5.53
CA PHE A 111 29.31 -3.56 6.25
C PHE A 111 28.79 -3.85 7.66
N ARG A 112 28.45 -2.79 8.43
CA ARG A 112 27.87 -2.90 9.77
C ARG A 112 26.62 -3.79 9.81
N ASN A 113 25.69 -3.59 8.89
CA ASN A 113 24.43 -4.34 8.86
C ASN A 113 24.66 -5.79 8.43
N SER A 114 25.58 -6.02 7.50
CA SER A 114 25.97 -7.37 7.07
C SER A 114 26.70 -8.13 8.19
N THR A 115 27.53 -7.45 8.98
CA THR A 115 28.11 -8.03 10.21
C THR A 115 27.02 -8.41 11.21
N ILE A 116 26.03 -7.52 11.45
CA ILE A 116 24.90 -7.83 12.34
C ILE A 116 24.13 -9.05 11.83
N LEU A 117 23.87 -9.13 10.52
CA LEU A 117 23.19 -10.29 9.93
C LEU A 117 24.01 -11.58 10.11
N GLY A 118 25.32 -11.53 9.88
CA GLY A 118 26.23 -12.65 10.11
C GLY A 118 26.21 -13.11 11.58
N ILE A 119 26.20 -12.18 12.53
CA ILE A 119 26.06 -12.48 13.97
C ILE A 119 24.72 -13.16 14.25
N ILE A 120 23.62 -12.68 13.67
CA ILE A 120 22.29 -13.31 13.86
C ILE A 120 22.31 -14.76 13.35
N PHE A 121 22.87 -15.00 12.17
CA PHE A 121 23.02 -16.36 11.63
C PHE A 121 23.92 -17.24 12.51
N TYR A 122 25.03 -16.70 12.99
CA TYR A 122 25.95 -17.42 13.88
C TYR A 122 25.29 -17.78 15.22
N LEU A 123 24.59 -16.84 15.84
CA LEU A 123 23.82 -17.10 17.07
C LEU A 123 22.73 -18.14 16.83
N ASN A 124 22.08 -18.11 15.66
CA ASN A 124 21.10 -19.11 15.29
C ASN A 124 21.72 -20.51 15.11
N TYR A 125 22.91 -20.58 14.53
CA TYR A 125 23.69 -21.81 14.44
C TYR A 125 24.10 -22.33 15.83
N LEU A 126 24.57 -21.47 16.72
CA LEU A 126 24.86 -21.87 18.11
C LEU A 126 23.61 -22.38 18.81
N LEU A 127 22.45 -21.73 18.62
CA LEU A 127 21.18 -22.20 19.17
C LEU A 127 20.85 -23.60 18.65
N PHE A 128 21.06 -23.87 17.36
CA PHE A 128 20.85 -25.19 16.78
C PHE A 128 21.74 -26.28 17.41
N GLN A 129 23.02 -25.98 17.65
CA GLN A 129 23.96 -26.95 18.23
C GLN A 129 23.65 -27.29 19.69
N ASN A 130 23.09 -26.35 20.45
CA ASN A 130 22.94 -26.47 21.90
C ASN A 130 21.51 -26.83 22.36
N VAL A 131 20.55 -26.90 21.44
CA VAL A 131 19.13 -27.06 21.79
C VAL A 131 18.48 -28.16 20.95
N GLU A 132 17.60 -28.94 21.57
CA GLU A 132 16.78 -29.92 20.88
C GLU A 132 15.99 -29.30 19.71
N TYR A 133 15.87 -30.06 18.62
CA TYR A 133 15.20 -29.63 17.39
C TYR A 133 13.82 -28.97 17.61
N VAL A 134 12.97 -29.56 18.46
CA VAL A 134 11.61 -29.07 18.72
C VAL A 134 11.65 -27.66 19.32
N ARG A 135 12.57 -27.42 20.25
CA ARG A 135 12.74 -26.10 20.88
C ARG A 135 13.37 -25.11 19.90
N PHE A 136 14.38 -25.53 19.13
CA PHE A 136 14.98 -24.72 18.07
C PHE A 136 13.94 -24.23 17.04
N LYS A 137 13.07 -25.14 16.56
CA LYS A 137 11.99 -24.82 15.62
C LYS A 137 11.02 -23.81 16.22
N ARG A 138 10.56 -24.03 17.48
CA ARG A 138 9.64 -23.12 18.17
C ARG A 138 10.21 -21.71 18.33
N ILE A 139 11.47 -21.61 18.78
CA ILE A 139 12.14 -20.31 18.95
C ILE A 139 12.18 -19.55 17.62
N ASN A 140 12.60 -20.19 16.53
CA ASN A 140 12.67 -19.53 15.23
C ASN A 140 11.30 -19.14 14.68
N ILE A 141 10.25 -19.95 14.90
CA ILE A 141 8.88 -19.56 14.56
C ILE A 141 8.45 -18.32 15.34
N ILE A 142 8.75 -18.26 16.65
CA ILE A 142 8.45 -17.06 17.46
C ILE A 142 9.19 -15.84 16.88
N VAL A 143 10.49 -15.97 16.61
CA VAL A 143 11.30 -14.91 15.98
C VAL A 143 10.71 -14.46 14.65
N PHE A 144 10.25 -15.41 13.82
CA PHE A 144 9.59 -15.14 12.55
C PHE A 144 8.27 -14.37 12.72
N LEU A 145 7.50 -14.63 13.78
CA LEU A 145 6.21 -14.00 14.04
C LEU A 145 6.30 -12.64 14.75
N ILE A 146 7.39 -12.35 15.48
CA ILE A 146 7.58 -11.08 16.21
C ILE A 146 7.25 -9.83 15.36
N PRO A 147 7.73 -9.69 14.11
CA PRO A 147 7.43 -8.51 13.30
C PRO A 147 5.94 -8.30 13.03
N ILE A 148 5.12 -9.35 13.07
CA ILE A 148 3.67 -9.28 12.84
C ILE A 148 2.98 -8.59 14.00
N ILE A 149 3.43 -8.82 15.23
CA ILE A 149 2.85 -8.18 16.43
C ILE A 149 2.95 -6.66 16.28
N PHE A 150 4.13 -6.16 15.90
CA PHE A 150 4.34 -4.75 15.61
C PHE A 150 3.48 -4.27 14.43
N PHE A 151 3.37 -5.06 13.37
CA PHE A 151 2.49 -4.75 12.24
C PHE A 151 1.03 -4.58 12.63
N VAL A 152 0.49 -5.46 13.49
CA VAL A 152 -0.90 -5.37 13.94
C VAL A 152 -1.13 -4.05 14.67
N ILE A 153 -0.21 -3.64 15.56
CA ILE A 153 -0.26 -2.36 16.26
C ILE A 153 -0.34 -1.19 15.27
N TYR A 154 0.55 -1.14 14.27
CA TYR A 154 0.54 -0.08 13.25
C TYR A 154 -0.69 -0.14 12.34
N SER A 155 -1.18 -1.33 12.03
CA SER A 155 -2.36 -1.55 11.18
C SER A 155 -3.63 -1.05 11.84
N ILE A 156 -3.83 -1.34 13.13
CA ILE A 156 -4.97 -0.84 13.91
C ILE A 156 -4.97 0.69 13.90
N ARG A 157 -3.83 1.31 14.20
CA ARG A 157 -3.68 2.77 14.14
C ARG A 157 -4.02 3.35 12.76
N ASN A 158 -3.65 2.64 11.68
CA ASN A 158 -3.94 3.08 10.32
C ASN A 158 -5.43 2.87 9.95
N PHE A 159 -6.08 1.86 10.51
CA PHE A 159 -7.50 1.55 10.27
C PHE A 159 -8.44 2.55 10.98
N THR A 160 -8.03 3.07 12.14
CA THR A 160 -8.79 4.11 12.85
C THR A 160 -8.81 5.47 12.13
N ILE A 161 -7.92 5.68 11.14
CA ILE A 161 -7.89 6.92 10.36
C ILE A 161 -8.97 6.85 9.28
N LYS A 162 -10.01 7.70 9.40
CA LYS A 162 -11.14 7.78 8.44
C LYS A 162 -10.69 8.02 7.00
N ASN A 163 -9.59 8.76 6.80
CA ASN A 163 -9.08 9.12 5.48
C ASN A 163 -7.88 8.24 5.06
N LYS A 164 -8.15 7.28 4.17
CA LYS A 164 -7.13 6.35 3.67
C LYS A 164 -6.18 7.04 2.69
N SER A 165 -4.89 6.89 2.91
CA SER A 165 -3.84 7.25 1.94
C SER A 165 -3.40 6.02 1.16
N ILE A 166 -3.28 6.12 -0.16
CA ILE A 166 -2.76 5.02 -0.96
C ILE A 166 -1.28 4.74 -0.62
N HIS A 167 -0.52 5.79 -0.31
CA HIS A 167 0.88 5.68 0.08
C HIS A 167 1.06 4.89 1.38
N LEU A 168 0.23 5.16 2.39
CA LEU A 168 0.28 4.43 3.65
C LEU A 168 -0.18 2.98 3.49
N GLU A 169 -1.20 2.73 2.66
CA GLU A 169 -1.68 1.36 2.38
C GLU A 169 -0.56 0.50 1.76
N TYR A 170 0.14 1.01 0.74
CA TYR A 170 1.23 0.25 0.11
C TYR A 170 2.48 0.14 1.00
N ALA A 171 2.82 1.18 1.76
CA ALA A 171 3.94 1.09 2.71
C ALA A 171 3.68 0.03 3.79
N LEU A 172 2.44 -0.05 4.28
CA LEU A 172 2.01 -1.05 5.24
C LEU A 172 1.98 -2.46 4.62
N PHE A 173 1.51 -2.60 3.38
CA PHE A 173 1.57 -3.87 2.64
C PHE A 173 3.01 -4.40 2.53
N TYR A 174 3.96 -3.54 2.13
CA TYR A 174 5.36 -3.93 2.00
C TYR A 174 6.07 -4.17 3.33
N TYR A 175 5.52 -3.71 4.45
CA TYR A 175 6.01 -4.09 5.78
C TYR A 175 5.76 -5.59 6.06
N THR A 176 4.59 -6.12 5.72
CA THR A 176 4.29 -7.56 5.89
C THR A 176 4.67 -8.46 4.73
N PHE A 177 5.16 -7.89 3.63
CA PHE A 177 5.39 -8.63 2.41
C PHE A 177 6.37 -9.81 2.58
N SER A 178 7.40 -9.64 3.42
CA SER A 178 8.34 -10.72 3.73
C SER A 178 7.68 -11.89 4.44
N PHE A 179 6.77 -11.62 5.38
CA PHE A 179 6.02 -12.67 6.06
C PHE A 179 5.21 -13.48 5.04
N SER A 180 4.47 -12.83 4.14
CA SER A 180 3.67 -13.52 3.13
C SER A 180 4.50 -14.42 2.22
N ILE A 181 5.65 -13.95 1.73
CA ILE A 181 6.53 -14.74 0.85
C ILE A 181 7.21 -15.86 1.62
N LEU A 182 7.80 -15.54 2.77
CA LEU A 182 8.63 -16.49 3.50
C LEU A 182 7.83 -17.56 4.22
N ASN A 183 6.57 -17.26 4.59
CA ASN A 183 5.65 -18.24 5.16
C ASN A 183 5.34 -19.40 4.19
N MET A 184 5.40 -19.17 2.87
CA MET A 184 5.22 -20.23 1.87
C MET A 184 6.27 -21.34 2.05
N PHE A 185 7.53 -20.98 2.28
CA PHE A 185 8.59 -21.96 2.49
C PHE A 185 8.45 -22.69 3.83
N LEU A 186 7.95 -22.02 4.87
CA LEU A 186 7.62 -22.68 6.13
C LEU A 186 6.53 -23.75 5.94
N GLN A 187 5.51 -23.46 5.14
CA GLN A 187 4.44 -24.41 4.82
C GLN A 187 4.95 -25.62 4.02
N ILE A 188 5.83 -25.38 3.04
CA ILE A 188 6.48 -26.45 2.26
C ILE A 188 7.34 -27.34 3.17
N SER A 189 7.97 -26.75 4.19
CA SER A 189 8.83 -27.49 5.12
C SER A 189 8.08 -28.21 6.27
N ASN A 190 6.75 -28.11 6.34
CA ASN A 190 6.00 -28.73 7.42
C ASN A 190 5.85 -30.25 7.16
N PRO A 191 6.08 -31.14 8.15
CA PRO A 191 5.92 -32.59 7.96
C PRO A 191 4.50 -32.99 7.57
N ASP A 192 3.48 -32.27 8.06
CA ASP A 192 2.07 -32.44 7.64
C ASP A 192 1.71 -31.54 6.44
N GLY A 193 2.71 -30.99 5.77
CA GLY A 193 2.56 -30.09 4.63
C GLY A 193 2.33 -30.82 3.31
N LEU A 194 2.39 -30.07 2.21
CA LEU A 194 2.18 -30.60 0.85
C LEU A 194 3.23 -31.64 0.43
N PHE A 195 4.40 -31.65 1.07
CA PHE A 195 5.52 -32.52 0.72
C PHE A 195 6.08 -33.18 1.99
N ASN A 196 6.35 -34.48 1.92
CA ASN A 196 7.08 -35.17 2.98
C ASN A 196 8.58 -34.84 2.86
N VAL A 197 9.06 -33.98 3.75
CA VAL A 197 10.43 -33.46 3.73
C VAL A 197 11.26 -33.95 4.92
N SER A 198 12.56 -34.16 4.70
CA SER A 198 13.47 -34.62 5.75
C SER A 198 13.62 -33.59 6.87
N LYS A 199 13.96 -34.06 8.08
CA LYS A 199 14.15 -33.20 9.26
C LYS A 199 15.27 -32.16 9.04
N GLU A 200 16.33 -32.55 8.34
CA GLU A 200 17.46 -31.68 7.99
C GLU A 200 16.99 -30.52 7.12
N PHE A 201 16.11 -30.78 6.15
CA PHE A 201 15.53 -29.74 5.32
C PHE A 201 14.70 -28.75 6.14
N GLN A 202 13.88 -29.23 7.08
CA GLN A 202 13.09 -28.35 7.97
C GLN A 202 13.98 -27.44 8.81
N ILE A 203 15.08 -27.99 9.35
CA ILE A 203 16.07 -27.23 10.12
C ILE A 203 16.65 -26.11 9.28
N ILE A 204 17.13 -26.42 8.07
CA ILE A 204 17.74 -25.45 7.16
C ILE A 204 16.75 -24.35 6.81
N VAL A 205 15.51 -24.70 6.45
CA VAL A 205 14.48 -23.73 6.08
C VAL A 205 14.20 -22.77 7.24
N VAL A 206 13.97 -23.29 8.44
CA VAL A 206 13.63 -22.48 9.62
C VAL A 206 14.84 -21.62 10.06
N ALA A 207 16.05 -22.16 9.99
CA ALA A 207 17.29 -21.44 10.32
C ALA A 207 17.58 -20.27 9.37
N ILE A 208 17.17 -20.38 8.11
CA ILE A 208 17.36 -19.32 7.11
C ILE A 208 16.24 -18.29 7.18
N ILE A 209 15.00 -18.73 7.26
CA ILE A 209 13.84 -17.86 7.07
C ILE A 209 13.64 -16.90 8.24
N ALA A 210 13.84 -17.35 9.48
CA ALA A 210 13.63 -16.50 10.63
C ALA A 210 14.56 -15.26 10.62
N PRO A 211 15.90 -15.40 10.46
CA PRO A 211 16.81 -14.26 10.28
C PRO A 211 16.47 -13.38 9.07
N LEU A 212 16.17 -13.98 7.90
CA LEU A 212 15.83 -13.21 6.70
C LEU A 212 14.56 -12.39 6.90
N ASN A 213 13.53 -12.98 7.52
CA ASN A 213 12.28 -12.27 7.77
C ASN A 213 12.48 -11.08 8.72
N LEU A 214 13.38 -11.17 9.71
CA LEU A 214 13.72 -10.03 10.57
C LEU A 214 14.29 -8.87 9.76
N VAL A 215 15.27 -9.13 8.90
CA VAL A 215 15.90 -8.09 8.07
C VAL A 215 14.89 -7.44 7.13
N PHE A 216 14.10 -8.27 6.45
CA PHE A 216 13.14 -7.81 5.47
C PHE A 216 12.00 -7.02 6.14
N SER A 217 11.48 -7.51 7.27
CA SER A 217 10.48 -6.80 8.06
C SER A 217 11.01 -5.49 8.63
N TYR A 218 12.28 -5.44 9.07
CA TYR A 218 12.93 -4.22 9.52
C TYR A 218 13.01 -3.17 8.39
N CYS A 219 13.41 -3.58 7.18
CA CYS A 219 13.44 -2.69 6.02
C CYS A 219 12.03 -2.19 5.66
N GLY A 220 11.03 -3.06 5.72
CA GLY A 220 9.63 -2.72 5.53
C GLY A 220 9.10 -1.73 6.57
N LEU A 221 9.41 -1.94 7.85
CA LEU A 221 9.06 -1.03 8.94
C LEU A 221 9.71 0.34 8.79
N LYS A 222 10.99 0.39 8.42
CA LYS A 222 11.71 1.64 8.15
C LYS A 222 11.05 2.43 7.01
N LEU A 223 10.67 1.75 5.92
CA LEU A 223 9.94 2.35 4.80
C LEU A 223 8.56 2.87 5.24
N TYR A 224 7.84 2.11 6.06
CA TYR A 224 6.54 2.50 6.62
C TYR A 224 6.66 3.76 7.48
N LYS A 225 7.58 3.81 8.45
CA LYS A 225 7.77 4.98 9.33
C LYS A 225 8.04 6.26 8.54
N ARG A 226 9.00 6.22 7.59
CA ARG A 226 9.31 7.36 6.71
C ARG A 226 8.10 7.82 5.91
N THR A 227 7.30 6.87 5.42
CA THR A 227 6.07 7.19 4.66
C THR A 227 5.02 7.80 5.58
N TYR A 228 4.83 7.24 6.77
CA TYR A 228 3.89 7.72 7.77
C TYR A 228 4.16 9.17 8.16
N GLU A 229 5.40 9.51 8.49
CA GLU A 229 5.81 10.87 8.83
C GLU A 229 5.50 11.86 7.70
N LYS A 230 5.91 11.52 6.47
CA LYS A 230 5.69 12.37 5.30
C LYS A 230 4.21 12.62 5.03
N TYR A 231 3.41 11.57 4.89
CA TYR A 231 2.02 11.71 4.48
C TYR A 231 1.10 12.16 5.61
N SER A 232 1.43 11.89 6.87
CA SER A 232 0.73 12.50 8.01
C SER A 232 0.97 13.99 8.09
N LYS A 233 2.19 14.47 7.80
CA LYS A 233 2.49 15.91 7.75
C LYS A 233 1.69 16.60 6.64
N ILE A 234 1.71 16.05 5.43
CA ILE A 234 0.95 16.59 4.29
C ILE A 234 -0.54 16.63 4.63
N PHE A 235 -1.09 15.54 5.16
CA PHE A 235 -2.51 15.48 5.52
C PHE A 235 -2.90 16.53 6.57
N LYS A 236 -2.08 16.76 7.60
CA LYS A 236 -2.32 17.82 8.59
C LYS A 236 -2.30 19.22 7.98
N GLN A 237 -1.37 19.49 7.06
CA GLN A 237 -1.29 20.77 6.37
C GLN A 237 -2.55 21.04 5.52
N LEU A 238 -3.10 20.00 4.91
CA LEU A 238 -4.34 20.10 4.13
C LEU A 238 -5.56 20.37 5.00
N GLN A 239 -5.57 19.89 6.25
CA GLN A 239 -6.68 20.15 7.19
C GLN A 239 -6.65 21.57 7.78
N SER A 240 -5.51 22.27 7.69
CA SER A 240 -5.37 23.64 8.17
C SER A 240 -5.67 24.72 7.12
N LEU A 241 -5.98 24.31 5.88
CA LEU A 241 -6.41 25.18 4.77
C LEU A 241 -7.93 25.23 4.72
#